data_AF-A0A3G9GKC4-F1
#
_entry.id   AF-A0A3G9GKC4-F1
#
_cell.length_a   1.000
_cell.length_b   1.000
_cell.length_c   1.000
_cell.angle_alpha   90.00
_cell.angle_beta   90.00
_cell.angle_gamma   90.00
#
_symmetry.space_group_name_H-M   'P 1'
#
loop_
_entity.id
_entity.type
_entity.pdbx_description
1 polymer ?
#
loop_
_entity_poly.entity_id
_entity_poly.type
_entity_poly.pdbx_seq_one_letter_code
_entity_poly.pdbx_strand_id
1 'polypeptide(L)'
;MAGYKTSRVWSMTTQNPIEVARETLKQLSLRKLLPTPENFERVYHELTQTPIERDNKLGTQLLRALETIPAESAQSKSLLLRLKQATEESRWEQLPQLAIDFLRLALTETNLAQTWGSLIQNLIRSWDLRLPDLPQHHKQAALERVLINYGNQPEELNLKLSALVRNWNAPASQREVVDITDSAPPASTGVVAPMASGQDNSWPLWQRTLAFALKHGLEPRLISMPDMVDSLEALIRELEQVSDDASLNVYMPKLRGFMIKLELQTQQEGRLVSGLTNLLRLLLDNVAEINRSDDYLVGQVHSLQEVLSHQPLSMQQVYQLETSLKEVIRKQGMLKSSLDEATSSLRTLLDRFISRLAQMTDSTDDFHNKISKHSEKLKNTSNVEELGGIIGALMEDTSLMQLDLTRSRDELLSAREQVVAAEQRISELENALEAASAKVKEDQLTGAYNRRGLAEHFQREISRAERTNSDLSVALIDVDNFKQLNDRYGHLTGDDALKYLVDVIKHNLRPADIVARFGGEEFVLLMPDTPVDEAIDTVQRLQRELTRTFFLANNDRLVITFSAGIAKWHLGEQDIEVIERADQAMYQAKISGKNRVVSAEAQRMI
;
A
#
# COMPACT_ATOMS: atom_id res chain seq x y z
N MET A 1 -5.43 -47.94 75.56
CA MET A 1 -6.45 -48.85 74.97
C MET A 1 -7.31 -48.00 74.04
N ALA A 2 -7.43 -48.22 72.73
CA ALA A 2 -7.03 -49.26 71.79
C ALA A 2 -7.00 -48.60 70.39
N GLY A 3 -6.20 -48.96 69.39
CA GLY A 3 -5.07 -49.86 69.25
C GLY A 3 -4.32 -49.40 67.99
N TYR A 4 -3.01 -49.64 67.98
CA TYR A 4 -2.08 -49.30 66.91
C TYR A 4 -2.55 -49.78 65.53
N LYS A 5 -2.47 -48.91 64.52
CA LYS A 5 -2.06 -49.30 63.16
C LYS A 5 -1.43 -48.12 62.43
N THR A 6 -0.11 -48.20 62.34
CA THR A 6 0.75 -47.55 61.35
C THR A 6 0.10 -47.44 59.97
N SER A 7 0.02 -46.22 59.43
CA SER A 7 -0.28 -45.97 58.03
C SER A 7 0.93 -45.29 57.38
N ARG A 8 1.83 -46.15 56.90
CA ARG A 8 2.87 -45.99 55.87
C ARG A 8 3.22 -44.56 55.44
N VAL A 9 4.47 -44.19 55.72
CA VAL A 9 5.27 -43.30 54.87
C VAL A 9 5.29 -43.92 53.47
N TRP A 10 4.67 -43.27 52.48
CA TRP A 10 4.81 -43.65 51.07
C TRP A 10 6.01 -42.88 50.51
N SER A 11 7.20 -43.45 50.66
CA SER A 11 8.27 -43.21 49.68
C SER A 11 7.94 -44.05 48.45
N MET A 12 7.34 -43.47 47.42
CA MET A 12 7.22 -44.10 46.12
C MET A 12 7.95 -43.28 45.07
N THR A 13 9.21 -43.64 44.90
CA THR A 13 10.00 -43.41 43.69
C THR A 13 9.25 -44.04 42.50
N THR A 14 9.07 -43.28 41.42
CA THR A 14 8.50 -43.68 40.10
C THR A 14 7.07 -44.26 40.13
N GLN A 15 6.04 -43.40 40.21
CA GLN A 15 4.65 -43.82 39.95
C GLN A 15 4.26 -43.57 38.50
N ASN A 16 3.63 -44.59 37.91
CA ASN A 16 2.98 -44.54 36.60
C ASN A 16 1.97 -43.36 36.57
N PRO A 17 2.03 -42.45 35.58
CA PRO A 17 1.15 -41.27 35.51
C PRO A 17 -0.35 -41.61 35.61
N ILE A 18 -0.73 -42.80 35.15
CA ILE A 18 -2.10 -43.32 35.18
C ILE A 18 -2.56 -43.60 36.62
N GLU A 19 -1.67 -44.06 37.49
CA GLU A 19 -2.01 -44.37 38.89
C GLU A 19 -2.20 -43.10 39.72
N VAL A 20 -1.34 -42.09 39.51
CA VAL A 20 -1.47 -40.77 40.15
C VAL A 20 -2.78 -40.12 39.73
N ALA A 21 -3.09 -40.11 38.43
CA ALA A 21 -4.35 -39.56 37.92
C ALA A 21 -5.60 -40.25 38.50
N ARG A 22 -5.52 -41.57 38.73
CA ARG A 22 -6.61 -42.34 39.34
C ARG A 22 -6.80 -41.98 40.82
N GLU A 23 -5.72 -41.79 41.55
CA GLU A 23 -5.78 -41.36 42.95
C GLU A 23 -6.23 -39.89 43.08
N THR A 24 -5.86 -39.02 42.14
CA THR A 24 -6.35 -37.63 42.04
C THR A 24 -7.88 -37.58 41.91
N LEU A 25 -8.48 -38.38 41.01
CA LEU A 25 -9.94 -38.46 40.86
C LEU A 25 -10.64 -38.96 42.12
N LYS A 26 -10.01 -39.93 42.80
CA LYS A 26 -10.53 -40.48 44.05
C LYS A 26 -10.49 -39.45 45.18
N GLN A 27 -9.42 -38.65 45.26
CA GLN A 27 -9.30 -37.55 46.21
C GLN A 27 -10.26 -36.39 45.90
N LEU A 28 -10.51 -36.07 44.61
CA LEU A 28 -11.54 -35.10 44.21
C LEU A 28 -12.93 -35.53 44.68
N SER A 29 -13.27 -36.81 44.50
CA SER A 29 -14.54 -37.39 44.94
C SER A 29 -14.68 -37.40 46.47
N LEU A 30 -13.62 -37.81 47.19
CA LEU A 30 -13.59 -37.80 48.67
C LEU A 30 -13.70 -36.39 49.25
N ARG A 31 -13.09 -35.39 48.59
CA ARG A 31 -13.11 -33.99 49.00
C ARG A 31 -14.35 -33.22 48.50
N LYS A 32 -15.28 -33.89 47.80
CA LYS A 32 -16.49 -33.30 47.19
C LYS A 32 -16.21 -32.07 46.32
N LEU A 33 -15.06 -32.04 45.64
CA LEU A 33 -14.73 -30.97 44.71
C LEU A 33 -15.30 -31.30 43.32
N LEU A 34 -15.81 -30.29 42.62
CA LEU A 34 -16.27 -30.45 41.24
C LEU A 34 -15.08 -30.88 40.36
N PRO A 35 -15.25 -31.87 39.46
CA PRO A 35 -14.19 -32.38 38.60
C PRO A 35 -13.91 -31.40 37.44
N THR A 36 -13.47 -30.20 37.78
CA THR A 36 -12.95 -29.21 36.82
C THR A 36 -11.46 -29.46 36.57
N PRO A 37 -10.93 -29.09 35.39
CA PRO A 37 -9.51 -29.23 35.07
C PRO A 37 -8.59 -28.61 36.14
N GLU A 38 -8.95 -27.44 36.65
CA GLU A 38 -8.19 -26.71 37.68
C GLU A 38 -8.16 -27.44 39.03
N ASN A 39 -9.28 -28.04 39.45
CA ASN A 39 -9.34 -28.80 40.70
C ASN A 39 -8.55 -30.11 40.58
N PHE A 40 -8.60 -30.75 39.41
CA PHE A 40 -7.80 -31.93 39.12
C PHE A 40 -6.31 -31.63 39.17
N GLU A 41 -5.87 -30.57 38.49
CA GLU A 41 -4.48 -30.13 38.46
C GLU A 41 -3.97 -29.80 39.88
N ARG A 42 -4.77 -29.08 40.68
CA ARG A 42 -4.41 -28.77 42.08
C ARG A 42 -4.20 -30.02 42.93
N VAL A 43 -5.12 -30.99 42.88
CA VAL A 43 -5.02 -32.22 43.68
C VAL A 43 -3.92 -33.13 43.14
N TYR A 44 -3.69 -33.13 41.83
CA TYR A 44 -2.60 -33.87 41.18
C TYR A 44 -1.24 -33.37 41.66
N HIS A 45 -1.00 -32.06 41.60
CA HIS A 45 0.25 -31.46 42.05
C HIS A 45 0.46 -31.53 43.57
N GLU A 46 -0.62 -31.52 44.36
CA GLU A 46 -0.56 -31.79 45.81
C GLU A 46 -0.10 -33.22 46.11
N LEU A 47 -0.57 -34.21 45.34
CA LEU A 47 -0.18 -35.62 45.47
C LEU A 47 1.26 -35.88 44.99
N THR A 48 1.72 -35.16 43.97
CA THR A 48 3.07 -35.32 43.40
C THR A 48 4.13 -34.40 44.02
N GLN A 49 3.75 -33.50 44.94
CA GLN A 49 4.62 -32.49 45.57
C GLN A 49 5.40 -31.61 44.57
N THR A 50 4.88 -31.45 43.37
CA THR A 50 5.46 -30.59 42.33
C THR A 50 4.92 -29.15 42.47
N PRO A 51 5.76 -28.11 42.41
CA PRO A 51 5.33 -26.72 42.54
C PRO A 51 4.38 -26.33 41.38
N ILE A 52 3.33 -25.57 41.70
CA ILE A 52 2.44 -24.96 40.70
C ILE A 52 3.17 -23.75 40.13
N GLU A 53 3.88 -23.93 39.01
CA GLU A 53 4.40 -22.82 38.22
C GLU A 53 3.21 -22.15 37.52
N ARG A 54 2.66 -21.09 38.13
CA ARG A 54 1.83 -20.14 37.39
C ARG A 54 2.74 -19.35 36.47
N ASP A 55 3.02 -19.91 35.32
CA ASP A 55 3.72 -19.23 34.24
C ASP A 55 2.77 -18.15 33.70
N ASN A 56 2.77 -16.99 34.36
CA ASN A 56 1.90 -15.87 33.99
C ASN A 56 2.50 -15.20 32.76
N LYS A 57 2.31 -15.85 31.60
CA LYS A 57 2.82 -15.43 30.30
C LYS A 57 2.51 -13.96 30.01
N LEU A 58 1.35 -13.49 30.46
CA LEU A 58 0.94 -12.08 30.37
C LEU A 58 1.83 -11.15 31.20
N GLY A 59 2.19 -11.53 32.44
CA GLY A 59 3.12 -10.77 33.27
C GLY A 59 4.52 -10.67 32.67
N THR A 60 5.05 -11.77 32.13
CA THR A 60 6.35 -11.77 31.44
C THR A 60 6.34 -10.95 30.14
N GLN A 61 5.23 -10.96 29.40
CA GLN A 61 5.09 -10.13 28.20
C GLN A 61 4.95 -8.64 28.55
N LEU A 62 4.20 -8.31 29.61
CA LEU A 62 4.08 -6.95 30.11
C LEU A 62 5.42 -6.40 30.62
N LEU A 63 6.21 -7.19 31.34
CA LEU A 63 7.53 -6.76 31.80
C LEU A 63 8.47 -6.45 30.63
N ARG A 64 8.49 -7.32 29.60
CA ARG A 64 9.25 -7.04 28.36
C ARG A 64 8.76 -5.78 27.66
N ALA A 65 7.45 -5.55 27.60
CA ALA A 65 6.91 -4.33 27.00
C ALA A 65 7.33 -3.08 27.80
N LEU A 66 7.27 -3.12 29.13
CA LEU A 66 7.66 -2.02 30.02
C LEU A 66 9.18 -1.73 29.99
N GLU A 67 10.02 -2.68 29.55
CA GLU A 67 11.45 -2.47 29.32
C GLU A 67 11.76 -1.68 28.05
N THR A 68 10.88 -1.72 27.07
CA THR A 68 11.06 -1.03 25.78
C THR A 68 10.66 0.44 25.78
N ILE A 69 9.99 0.91 26.83
CA ILE A 69 9.48 2.29 26.91
C ILE A 69 10.61 3.24 27.36
N PRO A 70 10.98 4.25 26.56
CA PRO A 70 11.94 5.27 26.96
C PRO A 70 11.33 6.18 28.04
N ALA A 71 12.09 6.45 29.11
CA ALA A 71 11.69 7.33 30.20
C ALA A 71 12.73 8.45 30.35
N GLU A 72 12.40 9.65 29.87
CA GLU A 72 13.33 10.78 29.80
C GLU A 72 13.34 11.60 31.11
N SER A 73 12.18 11.74 31.76
CA SER A 73 12.03 12.50 33.01
C SER A 73 12.20 11.69 34.30
N ALA A 74 12.50 12.36 35.42
CA ALA A 74 12.58 11.71 36.73
C ALA A 74 11.23 11.16 37.22
N GLN A 75 10.12 11.78 36.81
CA GLN A 75 8.76 11.34 37.16
C GLN A 75 8.32 10.11 36.35
N SER A 76 8.63 10.07 35.05
CA SER A 76 8.35 8.91 34.20
C SER A 76 9.11 7.67 34.63
N LYS A 77 10.40 7.82 35.02
CA LYS A 77 11.22 6.72 35.59
C LYS A 77 10.61 6.15 36.87
N SER A 78 10.11 7.00 37.76
CA SER A 78 9.50 6.58 39.03
C SER A 78 8.18 5.81 38.82
N LEU A 79 7.33 6.26 37.90
CA LEU A 79 6.08 5.58 37.56
C LEU A 79 6.31 4.26 36.83
N LEU A 80 7.28 4.22 35.91
CA LEU A 80 7.65 3.01 35.19
C LEU A 80 8.24 1.94 36.12
N LEU A 81 9.02 2.35 37.13
CA LEU A 81 9.51 1.45 38.18
C LEU A 81 8.36 0.86 39.01
N ARG A 82 7.36 1.68 39.38
CA ARG A 82 6.17 1.21 40.11
C ARG A 82 5.30 0.27 39.27
N LEU A 83 5.19 0.50 37.97
CA LEU A 83 4.51 -0.40 37.02
C LEU A 83 5.21 -1.75 36.91
N LYS A 84 6.55 -1.76 36.81
CA LYS A 84 7.35 -2.99 36.80
C LYS A 84 7.17 -3.78 38.10
N GLN A 85 7.30 -3.11 39.25
CA GLN A 85 7.11 -3.74 40.56
C GLN A 85 5.70 -4.31 40.74
N ALA A 86 4.66 -3.59 40.33
CA ALA A 86 3.28 -4.08 40.40
C ALA A 86 3.05 -5.31 39.50
N THR A 87 3.75 -5.39 38.37
CA THR A 87 3.69 -6.53 37.44
C THR A 87 4.45 -7.74 37.98
N GLU A 88 5.63 -7.55 38.56
CA GLU A 88 6.41 -8.61 39.24
C GLU A 88 5.65 -9.18 40.46
N GLU A 89 5.02 -8.31 41.25
CA GLU A 89 4.25 -8.71 42.44
C GLU A 89 2.83 -9.21 42.11
N SER A 90 2.45 -9.32 40.82
CA SER A 90 1.12 -9.75 40.36
C SER A 90 -0.06 -8.95 40.96
N ARG A 91 0.13 -7.65 41.20
CA ARG A 91 -0.88 -6.74 41.75
C ARG A 91 -1.74 -6.11 40.64
N TRP A 92 -2.55 -6.95 39.99
CA TRP A 92 -3.36 -6.59 38.82
C TRP A 92 -4.39 -5.46 39.04
N GLU A 93 -4.80 -5.22 40.29
CA GLU A 93 -5.76 -4.16 40.63
C GLU A 93 -5.17 -2.74 40.53
N GLN A 94 -3.86 -2.59 40.68
CA GLN A 94 -3.17 -1.29 40.69
C GLN A 94 -2.61 -0.89 39.32
N LEU A 95 -2.44 -1.87 38.43
CA LEU A 95 -1.87 -1.72 37.09
C LEU A 95 -2.61 -0.71 36.20
N PRO A 96 -3.96 -0.72 36.11
CA PRO A 96 -4.69 0.21 35.24
C PRO A 96 -4.49 1.68 35.61
N GLN A 97 -4.52 1.99 36.92
CA GLN A 97 -4.37 3.37 37.39
C GLN A 97 -2.94 3.88 37.13
N LEU A 98 -1.93 3.06 37.44
CA LEU A 98 -0.53 3.41 37.19
C LEU A 98 -0.23 3.59 35.69
N ALA A 99 -0.88 2.81 34.82
CA ALA A 99 -0.74 2.95 33.37
C ALA A 99 -1.40 4.23 32.86
N ILE A 100 -2.58 4.59 33.37
CA ILE A 100 -3.25 5.87 33.04
C ILE A 100 -2.39 7.06 33.49
N ASP A 101 -1.83 7.00 34.69
CA ASP A 101 -0.98 8.07 35.22
C ASP A 101 0.31 8.24 34.39
N PHE A 102 0.91 7.13 33.95
CA PHE A 102 2.06 7.14 33.04
C PHE A 102 1.70 7.73 31.67
N LEU A 103 0.57 7.33 31.07
CA LEU A 103 0.10 7.87 29.79
C LEU A 103 -0.23 9.36 29.87
N ARG A 104 -0.85 9.82 30.97
CA ARG A 104 -1.09 11.26 31.18
C ARG A 104 0.21 12.05 31.28
N LEU A 105 1.23 11.50 31.95
CA LEU A 105 2.53 12.14 32.03
C LEU A 105 3.20 12.21 30.65
N ALA A 106 3.21 11.11 29.90
CA ALA A 106 3.76 11.07 28.54
C ALA A 106 3.04 12.04 27.59
N LEU A 107 1.72 12.18 27.73
CA LEU A 107 0.91 13.15 26.97
C LEU A 107 1.08 14.61 27.43
N THR A 108 1.62 14.84 28.64
CA THR A 108 1.86 16.21 29.15
C THR A 108 3.30 16.66 28.91
N GLU A 109 4.28 15.75 28.87
CA GLU A 109 5.65 16.03 28.41
C GLU A 109 5.67 16.51 26.95
N THR A 110 4.69 16.14 26.13
CA THR A 110 4.52 16.68 24.77
C THR A 110 4.02 18.14 24.66
N ASN A 111 3.81 18.87 25.76
CA ASN A 111 3.39 20.28 25.70
C ASN A 111 4.58 21.23 25.56
N LEU A 112 4.94 21.55 24.32
CA LEU A 112 5.79 22.70 24.00
C LEU A 112 5.21 23.99 24.62
N ALA A 113 6.06 24.83 25.22
CA ALA A 113 5.64 26.11 25.83
C ALA A 113 4.96 27.05 24.82
N GLN A 114 5.33 26.96 23.54
CA GLN A 114 4.60 27.49 22.39
C GLN A 114 4.62 26.48 21.25
N THR A 115 3.55 26.42 20.45
CA THR A 115 3.58 25.64 19.21
C THR A 115 4.66 26.20 18.28
N TRP A 116 5.47 25.34 17.65
CA TRP A 116 6.58 25.76 16.78
C TRP A 116 6.15 26.76 15.71
N GLY A 117 4.94 26.62 15.15
CA GLY A 117 4.38 27.58 14.20
C GLY A 117 4.26 28.99 14.77
N SER A 118 3.74 29.13 16.00
CA SER A 118 3.62 30.44 16.65
C SER A 118 4.98 31.02 17.05
N LEU A 119 5.92 30.18 17.48
CA LEU A 119 7.26 30.58 17.89
C LEU A 119 8.08 31.07 16.69
N ILE A 120 8.07 30.35 15.57
CA ILE A 120 8.77 30.76 14.33
C ILE A 120 8.16 32.06 13.79
N GLN A 121 6.84 32.18 13.80
CA GLN A 121 6.16 33.41 13.36
C GLN A 121 6.53 34.61 14.24
N ASN A 122 6.57 34.43 15.56
CA ASN A 122 7.00 35.48 16.49
C ASN A 122 8.49 35.81 16.34
N LEU A 123 9.34 34.82 16.07
CA LEU A 123 10.78 35.01 15.85
C LEU A 123 11.03 35.83 14.58
N ILE A 124 10.36 35.52 13.47
CA ILE A 124 10.42 36.31 12.22
C ILE A 124 9.92 37.74 12.47
N ARG A 125 8.78 37.88 13.14
CA ARG A 125 8.20 39.21 13.44
C ARG A 125 9.12 40.06 14.33
N SER A 126 9.73 39.46 15.34
CA SER A 126 10.65 40.14 16.26
C SER A 126 12.04 40.36 15.64
N TRP A 127 12.42 39.60 14.62
CA TRP A 127 13.66 39.80 13.87
C TRP A 127 13.63 41.10 13.06
N ASP A 128 12.52 41.35 12.35
CA ASP A 128 12.33 42.51 11.48
C ASP A 128 12.15 43.84 12.22
N LEU A 129 11.80 43.81 13.51
CA LEU A 129 11.70 45.00 14.35
C LEU A 129 13.08 45.62 14.63
N ARG A 130 13.39 46.72 13.94
CA ARG A 130 14.60 47.53 14.19
C ARG A 130 14.44 48.34 15.48
N LEU A 131 15.18 47.93 16.52
CA LEU A 131 15.25 48.62 17.80
C LEU A 131 16.56 49.43 17.86
N PRO A 132 16.53 50.73 18.24
CA PRO A 132 17.74 51.55 18.32
C PRO A 132 18.82 50.99 19.24
N ASP A 133 18.42 50.28 20.31
CA ASP A 133 19.31 49.77 21.36
C ASP A 133 19.75 48.30 21.17
N LEU A 134 19.27 47.60 20.12
CA LEU A 134 19.63 46.20 19.85
C LEU A 134 19.88 45.98 18.35
N PRO A 135 21.12 46.19 17.87
CA PRO A 135 21.45 46.04 16.46
C PRO A 135 21.36 44.56 16.02
N GLN A 136 21.07 44.35 14.74
CA GLN A 136 20.70 43.05 14.17
C GLN A 136 21.76 41.95 14.38
N HIS A 137 23.04 42.31 14.43
CA HIS A 137 24.13 41.36 14.70
C HIS A 137 24.11 40.78 16.13
N HIS A 138 23.61 41.53 17.13
CA HIS A 138 23.45 41.00 18.48
C HIS A 138 22.29 40.00 18.56
N LYS A 139 21.21 40.24 17.80
CA LYS A 139 20.11 39.26 17.66
C LYS A 139 20.61 37.97 17.01
N GLN A 140 21.45 38.09 15.98
CA GLN A 140 22.05 36.95 15.30
C GLN A 140 22.95 36.12 16.23
N ALA A 141 23.88 36.76 16.94
CA ALA A 141 24.78 36.05 17.86
C ALA A 141 24.03 35.33 18.99
N ALA A 142 22.96 35.94 19.53
CA ALA A 142 22.13 35.32 20.56
C ALA A 142 21.34 34.12 20.02
N LEU A 143 20.79 34.21 18.81
CA LEU A 143 20.06 33.12 18.16
C LEU A 143 21.00 31.95 17.81
N GLU A 144 22.16 32.23 17.22
CA GLU A 144 23.18 31.21 16.91
C GLU A 144 23.64 30.48 18.17
N ARG A 145 23.86 31.19 19.28
CA ARG A 145 24.25 30.57 20.55
C ARG A 145 23.16 29.64 21.11
N VAL A 146 21.88 30.01 20.98
CA VAL A 146 20.77 29.14 21.42
C VAL A 146 20.65 27.90 20.51
N LEU A 147 20.83 28.05 19.20
CA LEU A 147 20.77 26.94 18.25
C LEU A 147 21.96 25.98 18.41
N ILE A 148 23.16 26.48 18.65
CA ILE A 148 24.37 25.66 18.86
C ILE A 148 24.26 24.88 20.18
N ASN A 149 23.82 25.52 21.25
CA ASN A 149 23.82 24.90 22.59
C ASN A 149 22.62 23.99 22.85
N TYR A 150 21.46 24.25 22.23
CA TYR A 150 20.20 23.55 22.51
C TYR A 150 19.55 22.92 21.27
N GLY A 151 20.20 22.94 20.10
CA GLY A 151 19.63 22.46 18.83
C GLY A 151 19.19 20.99 18.84
N ASN A 152 19.79 20.15 19.68
CA ASN A 152 19.49 18.72 19.78
C ASN A 152 18.39 18.40 20.82
N GLN A 153 17.83 19.41 21.49
CA GLN A 153 16.83 19.25 22.55
C GLN A 153 15.59 20.11 22.23
N PRO A 154 14.58 19.55 21.52
CA PRO A 154 13.47 20.34 20.97
C PRO A 154 12.64 21.07 22.04
N GLU A 155 12.46 20.50 23.22
CA GLU A 155 11.71 21.14 24.31
C GLU A 155 12.47 22.32 24.94
N GLU A 156 13.75 22.13 25.24
CA GLU A 156 14.61 23.20 25.77
C GLU A 156 14.83 24.30 24.73
N LEU A 157 14.98 23.92 23.45
CA LEU A 157 15.08 24.87 22.34
C LEU A 157 13.81 25.72 22.24
N ASN A 158 12.63 25.12 22.35
CA ASN A 158 11.36 25.84 22.35
C ASN A 158 11.27 26.85 23.50
N LEU A 159 11.64 26.43 24.71
CA LEU A 159 11.69 27.30 25.90
C LEU A 159 12.68 28.46 25.72
N LYS A 160 13.92 28.18 25.30
CA LYS A 160 14.98 29.18 25.15
C LYS A 160 14.68 30.17 24.02
N LEU A 161 14.17 29.70 22.89
CA LEU A 161 13.74 30.58 21.79
C LEU A 161 12.55 31.45 22.20
N SER A 162 11.58 30.90 22.95
CA SER A 162 10.44 31.69 23.44
C SER A 162 10.88 32.79 24.43
N ALA A 163 11.88 32.52 25.27
CA ALA A 163 12.46 33.50 26.19
C ALA A 163 13.26 34.59 25.45
N LEU A 164 14.00 34.21 24.41
CA LEU A 164 14.77 35.12 23.57
C LEU A 164 13.86 36.08 22.78
N VAL A 165 12.77 35.57 22.20
CA VAL A 165 11.73 36.39 21.55
C VAL A 165 11.06 37.34 22.57
N ARG A 166 10.82 36.87 23.80
CA ARG A 166 10.28 37.72 24.88
C ARG A 166 11.23 38.85 25.25
N ASN A 167 12.54 38.59 25.31
CA ASN A 167 13.55 39.61 25.60
C ASN A 167 13.64 40.67 24.49
N TRP A 168 13.56 40.26 23.22
CA TRP A 168 13.52 41.21 22.09
C TRP A 168 12.30 42.12 22.13
N ASN A 169 11.17 41.63 22.65
CA ASN A 169 9.92 42.38 22.75
C ASN A 169 9.78 43.15 24.07
N ALA A 170 10.73 43.03 25.02
CA ALA A 170 10.69 43.76 26.29
C ALA A 170 11.11 45.24 26.13
N PRO A 171 10.52 46.18 26.89
CA PRO A 171 10.92 47.59 26.91
C PRO A 171 12.35 47.75 27.46
N ALA A 172 13.06 48.80 27.04
CA ALA A 172 14.50 49.00 27.32
C ALA A 172 14.87 48.98 28.82
N SER A 173 13.94 49.31 29.72
CA SER A 173 14.11 49.27 31.18
C SER A 173 14.02 47.87 31.81
N GLN A 174 13.57 46.85 31.06
CA GLN A 174 13.39 45.46 31.51
C GLN A 174 14.22 44.45 30.69
N ARG A 175 15.06 44.93 29.76
CA ARG A 175 16.00 44.07 29.05
C ARG A 175 17.15 43.73 29.98
N GLU A 176 17.14 42.54 30.53
CA GLU A 176 18.34 41.98 31.15
C GLU A 176 19.42 41.89 30.06
N VAL A 177 20.53 42.59 30.29
CA VAL A 177 21.80 42.20 29.67
C VAL A 177 22.05 40.81 30.22
N VAL A 178 21.77 39.79 29.42
CA VAL A 178 22.06 38.40 29.76
C VAL A 178 23.57 38.25 29.71
N ASP A 179 24.22 38.72 30.76
CA ASP A 179 25.49 38.19 31.22
C ASP A 179 25.14 37.36 32.44
N ILE A 180 24.98 36.06 32.23
CA ILE A 180 24.71 35.11 33.31
C ILE A 180 25.73 33.98 33.16
N THR A 181 26.91 34.23 33.71
CA THR A 181 27.59 33.25 34.54
C THR A 181 26.66 32.79 35.66
N ASP A 182 26.68 31.49 35.96
CA ASP A 182 26.02 30.80 37.09
C ASP A 182 25.59 31.69 38.26
N SER A 183 24.28 31.78 38.53
CA SER A 183 23.72 31.67 39.90
C SER A 183 22.20 31.90 39.93
N ALA A 184 21.56 31.21 40.88
CA ALA A 184 20.12 31.16 41.15
C ALA A 184 19.50 32.51 41.56
N PRO A 185 18.17 32.70 41.44
CA PRO A 185 17.54 33.98 41.73
C PRO A 185 17.11 34.11 43.20
N PRO A 186 17.16 35.31 43.80
CA PRO A 186 16.25 35.69 44.87
C PRO A 186 15.12 36.58 44.33
N ALA A 187 13.96 36.43 44.95
CA ALA A 187 12.76 37.21 44.73
C ALA A 187 12.88 38.64 45.26
N SER A 188 12.29 39.63 44.56
CA SER A 188 11.73 40.81 45.21
C SER A 188 10.69 41.53 44.35
N THR A 189 9.48 41.52 44.90
CA THR A 189 8.39 42.52 44.89
C THR A 189 8.73 43.94 44.41
N GLY A 190 7.80 44.56 43.68
CA GLY A 190 7.70 46.03 43.70
C GLY A 190 6.91 46.71 42.58
N VAL A 191 5.67 47.06 42.91
CA VAL A 191 4.94 48.28 42.48
C VAL A 191 4.32 48.30 41.07
N VAL A 192 2.99 48.16 41.07
CA VAL A 192 2.09 48.52 39.96
C VAL A 192 1.78 50.02 40.04
N ALA A 193 1.99 50.74 38.95
CA ALA A 193 1.47 52.08 38.71
C ALA A 193 0.72 52.10 37.35
N PRO A 194 -0.27 52.98 37.17
CA PRO A 194 -1.52 52.67 36.48
C PRO A 194 -1.39 52.68 34.96
N MET A 195 -1.96 51.66 34.30
CA MET A 195 -2.14 51.65 32.85
C MET A 195 -3.17 52.69 32.43
N ALA A 196 -2.74 53.60 31.56
CA ALA A 196 -3.62 54.47 30.81
C ALA A 196 -4.50 53.63 29.87
N SER A 197 -5.81 53.85 29.98
CA SER A 197 -6.84 53.34 29.08
C SER A 197 -6.68 53.95 27.68
N GLY A 198 -6.14 53.18 26.74
CA GLY A 198 -6.30 53.40 25.30
C GLY A 198 -7.14 52.26 24.72
N GLN A 199 -8.38 52.56 24.34
CA GLN A 199 -9.24 51.64 23.60
C GLN A 199 -8.72 51.51 22.15
N ASP A 200 -7.77 50.60 21.91
CA ASP A 200 -7.47 50.14 20.55
C ASP A 200 -8.51 49.09 20.15
N ASN A 201 -9.45 49.49 19.29
CA ASN A 201 -10.51 48.61 18.82
C ASN A 201 -9.95 47.59 17.81
N SER A 202 -9.50 46.42 18.29
CA SER A 202 -8.88 45.37 17.48
C SER A 202 -9.85 44.59 16.56
N TRP A 203 -11.15 44.86 16.66
CA TRP A 203 -12.22 44.15 15.96
C TRP A 203 -12.11 44.13 14.42
N PRO A 204 -11.79 45.25 13.73
CA PRO A 204 -11.68 45.25 12.27
C PRO A 204 -10.59 44.31 11.75
N LEU A 205 -9.52 44.10 12.52
CA LEU A 205 -8.43 43.19 12.15
C LEU A 205 -8.87 41.73 12.28
N TRP A 206 -9.65 41.39 13.31
CA TRP A 206 -10.22 40.06 13.51
C TRP A 206 -11.24 39.70 12.43
N GLN A 207 -12.15 40.63 12.11
CA GLN A 207 -13.13 40.46 11.02
C GLN A 207 -12.42 40.13 9.71
N ARG A 208 -11.42 40.93 9.34
CA ARG A 208 -10.68 40.77 8.08
C ARG A 208 -9.91 39.44 8.02
N THR A 209 -9.32 39.02 9.14
CA THR A 209 -8.54 37.77 9.21
C THR A 209 -9.44 36.55 9.12
N LEU A 210 -10.56 36.54 9.85
CA LEU A 210 -11.50 35.42 9.83
C LEU A 210 -12.27 35.36 8.51
N ALA A 211 -12.67 36.50 7.94
CA ALA A 211 -13.28 36.56 6.61
C ALA A 211 -12.30 36.02 5.54
N PHE A 212 -11.02 36.38 5.60
CA PHE A 212 -9.99 35.86 4.70
C PHE A 212 -9.84 34.33 4.84
N ALA A 213 -9.81 33.81 6.06
CA ALA A 213 -9.68 32.37 6.31
C ALA A 213 -10.91 31.58 5.82
N LEU A 214 -12.12 32.09 6.07
CA LEU A 214 -13.37 31.48 5.58
C LEU A 214 -13.45 31.52 4.04
N LYS A 215 -13.16 32.68 3.46
CA LYS A 215 -13.25 32.88 2.01
C LYS A 215 -12.18 32.09 1.24
N HIS A 216 -10.92 32.19 1.63
CA HIS A 216 -9.83 31.56 0.86
C HIS A 216 -9.46 30.15 1.34
N GLY A 217 -9.83 29.77 2.56
CA GLY A 217 -9.55 28.44 3.11
C GLY A 217 -10.67 27.43 2.90
N LEU A 218 -11.93 27.86 3.05
CA LEU A 218 -13.09 26.95 2.98
C LEU A 218 -13.81 27.01 1.63
N GLU A 219 -14.04 28.18 1.03
CA GLU A 219 -14.75 28.30 -0.26
C GLU A 219 -14.19 27.41 -1.38
N PRO A 220 -12.86 27.30 -1.59
CA PRO A 220 -12.30 26.42 -2.64
C PRO A 220 -12.51 24.92 -2.37
N ARG A 221 -12.84 24.54 -1.13
CA ARG A 221 -13.13 23.16 -0.73
C ARG A 221 -14.61 22.82 -0.83
N LEU A 222 -15.47 23.81 -1.09
CA LEU A 222 -16.91 23.66 -1.20
C LEU A 222 -17.41 23.66 -2.66
N ILE A 223 -16.50 23.56 -3.64
CA ILE A 223 -16.82 23.62 -5.07
C ILE A 223 -17.85 22.54 -5.48
N SER A 224 -17.85 21.39 -4.82
CA SER A 224 -18.81 20.30 -5.04
C SER A 224 -20.18 20.53 -4.38
N MET A 225 -20.40 21.62 -3.63
CA MET A 225 -21.52 21.80 -2.70
C MET A 225 -22.10 23.23 -2.74
N PRO A 226 -22.89 23.59 -3.78
CA PRO A 226 -23.37 24.95 -4.01
C PRO A 226 -24.15 25.55 -2.83
N ASP A 227 -25.03 24.76 -2.21
CA ASP A 227 -25.86 25.21 -1.08
C ASP A 227 -25.03 25.65 0.16
N MET A 228 -23.82 25.11 0.32
CA MET A 228 -22.91 25.51 1.40
C MET A 228 -22.06 26.73 1.05
N VAL A 229 -21.81 26.98 -0.23
CA VAL A 229 -21.16 28.22 -0.68
C VAL A 229 -22.07 29.42 -0.35
N ASP A 230 -23.35 29.33 -0.67
CA ASP A 230 -24.33 30.38 -0.35
C ASP A 230 -24.44 30.62 1.17
N SER A 231 -24.43 29.53 1.95
CA SER A 231 -24.46 29.58 3.42
C SER A 231 -23.17 30.20 4.00
N LEU A 232 -22.01 29.94 3.39
CA LEU A 232 -20.71 30.51 3.77
C LEU A 232 -20.65 32.01 3.46
N GLU A 233 -21.12 32.42 2.28
CA GLU A 233 -21.19 33.84 1.91
C GLU A 233 -22.13 34.64 2.82
N ALA A 234 -23.25 34.03 3.24
CA ALA A 234 -24.13 34.63 4.25
C ALA A 234 -23.41 34.82 5.59
N LEU A 235 -22.64 33.82 6.04
CA LEU A 235 -21.83 33.91 7.27
C LEU A 235 -20.69 34.92 7.18
N ILE A 236 -20.07 35.11 6.02
CA ILE A 236 -19.04 36.14 5.82
C ILE A 236 -19.68 37.54 5.87
N ARG A 237 -20.87 37.72 5.27
CA ARG A 237 -21.62 38.99 5.38
C ARG A 237 -22.05 39.32 6.81
N GLU A 238 -22.46 38.32 7.59
CA GLU A 238 -22.80 38.52 9.00
C GLU A 238 -21.56 38.84 9.87
N LEU A 239 -20.38 38.32 9.50
CA LEU A 239 -19.13 38.59 10.22
C LEU A 239 -18.71 40.06 10.12
N GLU A 240 -19.01 40.74 9.00
CA GLU A 240 -18.73 42.18 8.82
C GLU A 240 -19.49 43.07 9.83
N GLN A 241 -20.59 42.55 10.41
CA GLN A 241 -21.40 43.27 11.39
C GLN A 241 -20.94 43.05 12.85
N VAL A 242 -19.93 42.21 13.10
CA VAL A 242 -19.47 41.86 14.45
C VAL A 242 -18.44 42.86 14.97
N SER A 243 -18.87 43.82 15.80
CA SER A 243 -18.01 44.92 16.28
C SER A 243 -17.70 44.88 17.79
N ASP A 244 -18.26 43.90 18.52
CA ASP A 244 -18.11 43.75 19.97
C ASP A 244 -18.28 42.30 20.44
N ASP A 245 -17.94 42.02 21.70
CA ASP A 245 -18.04 40.66 22.27
C ASP A 245 -19.49 40.15 22.32
N ALA A 246 -20.48 41.04 22.41
CA ALA A 246 -21.90 40.67 22.42
C ALA A 246 -22.34 40.15 21.04
N SER A 247 -21.98 40.84 19.95
CA SER A 247 -22.24 40.38 18.58
C SER A 247 -21.45 39.12 18.23
N LEU A 248 -20.23 38.95 18.77
CA LEU A 248 -19.47 37.70 18.61
C LEU A 248 -20.19 36.50 19.23
N ASN A 249 -20.76 36.67 20.43
CA ASN A 249 -21.50 35.61 21.12
C ASN A 249 -22.77 35.19 20.35
N VAL A 250 -23.35 36.08 19.55
CA VAL A 250 -24.48 35.76 18.65
C VAL A 250 -24.02 35.08 17.35
N TYR A 251 -22.83 35.43 16.86
CA TYR A 251 -22.24 34.89 15.62
C TYR A 251 -21.66 33.46 15.79
N MET A 252 -20.94 33.22 16.88
CA MET A 252 -20.23 31.95 17.14
C MET A 252 -21.10 30.68 17.05
N PRO A 253 -22.36 30.66 17.56
CA PRO A 253 -23.25 29.52 17.40
C PRO A 253 -23.59 29.22 15.93
N LYS A 254 -23.75 30.24 15.08
CA LYS A 254 -24.05 30.07 13.65
C LYS A 254 -22.84 29.51 12.89
N LEU A 255 -21.65 30.04 13.16
CA LEU A 255 -20.40 29.49 12.62
C LEU A 255 -20.19 28.02 13.03
N ARG A 256 -20.43 27.71 14.31
CA ARG A 256 -20.37 26.32 14.81
C ARG A 256 -21.37 25.41 14.09
N GLY A 257 -22.61 25.87 13.90
CA GLY A 257 -23.64 25.11 13.17
C GLY A 257 -23.23 24.80 11.73
N PHE A 258 -22.60 25.76 11.04
CA PHE A 258 -22.05 25.53 9.70
C PHE A 258 -20.89 24.52 9.70
N MET A 259 -19.94 24.62 10.64
CA MET A 259 -18.83 23.66 10.75
C MET A 259 -19.31 22.23 11.00
N ILE A 260 -20.34 22.04 11.84
CA ILE A 260 -20.95 20.73 12.09
C ILE A 260 -21.65 20.20 10.81
N LYS A 261 -22.37 21.06 10.08
CA LYS A 261 -23.03 20.68 8.82
C LYS A 261 -22.02 20.26 7.76
N LEU A 262 -20.90 20.99 7.65
CA LEU A 262 -19.78 20.66 6.79
C LEU A 262 -19.17 19.30 7.13
N GLU A 263 -18.93 19.04 8.41
CA GLU A 263 -18.37 17.77 8.89
C GLU A 263 -19.32 16.59 8.58
N LEU A 264 -20.62 16.76 8.83
CA LEU A 264 -21.64 15.75 8.53
C LEU A 264 -21.68 15.38 7.04
N GLN A 265 -21.58 16.37 6.14
CA GLN A 265 -21.57 16.09 4.70
C GLN A 265 -20.24 15.48 4.25
N THR A 266 -19.11 15.91 4.81
CA THR A 266 -17.79 15.29 4.53
C THR A 266 -17.78 13.81 4.95
N GLN A 267 -18.44 13.45 6.05
CA GLN A 267 -18.62 12.06 6.47
C GLN A 267 -19.51 11.25 5.51
N GLN A 268 -20.52 11.87 4.87
CA GLN A 268 -21.36 11.20 3.86
C GLN A 268 -20.56 10.85 2.62
N GLU A 269 -19.69 11.75 2.14
CA GLU A 269 -18.78 11.47 1.02
C GLU A 269 -17.83 10.30 1.35
N GLY A 270 -17.28 10.27 2.56
CA GLY A 270 -16.45 9.13 3.03
C GLY A 270 -17.19 7.78 3.02
N ARG A 271 -18.49 7.78 3.37
CA ARG A 271 -19.34 6.57 3.28
C ARG A 271 -19.62 6.17 1.84
N LEU A 272 -19.83 7.12 0.93
CA LEU A 272 -20.01 6.82 -0.50
C LEU A 272 -18.77 6.20 -1.12
N VAL A 273 -17.59 6.75 -0.86
CA VAL A 273 -16.31 6.20 -1.33
C VAL A 273 -16.11 4.78 -0.79
N SER A 274 -16.39 4.56 0.50
CA SER A 274 -16.32 3.22 1.11
C SER A 274 -17.33 2.24 0.49
N GLY A 275 -18.55 2.70 0.22
CA GLY A 275 -19.60 1.92 -0.44
C GLY A 275 -19.22 1.52 -1.87
N LEU A 276 -18.68 2.45 -2.66
CA LEU A 276 -18.19 2.19 -4.02
C LEU A 276 -16.99 1.23 -4.02
N THR A 277 -16.07 1.38 -3.06
CA THR A 277 -14.93 0.47 -2.88
C THR A 277 -15.38 -0.96 -2.61
N ASN A 278 -16.39 -1.14 -1.74
CA ASN A 278 -16.96 -2.46 -1.46
C ASN A 278 -17.68 -3.05 -2.67
N LEU A 279 -18.44 -2.24 -3.41
CA LEU A 279 -19.13 -2.69 -4.62
C LEU A 279 -18.14 -3.14 -5.69
N LEU A 280 -17.03 -2.40 -5.87
CA LEU A 280 -15.95 -2.78 -6.77
C LEU A 280 -15.24 -4.07 -6.31
N ARG A 281 -15.00 -4.24 -5.00
CA ARG A 281 -14.44 -5.48 -4.47
C ARG A 281 -15.33 -6.69 -4.78
N LEU A 282 -16.64 -6.58 -4.58
CA LEU A 282 -17.60 -7.65 -4.92
C LEU A 282 -17.62 -7.98 -6.41
N LEU A 283 -17.51 -6.96 -7.28
CA LEU A 283 -17.40 -7.18 -8.73
C LEU A 283 -16.12 -7.92 -9.09
N LEU A 284 -14.99 -7.56 -8.46
CA LEU A 284 -13.71 -8.23 -8.66
C LEU A 284 -13.72 -9.67 -8.14
N ASP A 285 -14.31 -9.93 -6.97
CA ASP A 285 -14.50 -11.29 -6.45
C ASP A 285 -15.29 -12.17 -7.42
N ASN A 286 -16.38 -11.64 -7.99
CA ASN A 286 -17.17 -12.34 -9.00
C ASN A 286 -16.34 -12.65 -10.27
N VAL A 287 -15.54 -11.68 -10.73
CA VAL A 287 -14.63 -11.88 -11.87
C VAL A 287 -13.58 -12.96 -11.59
N ALA A 288 -13.02 -13.00 -10.38
CA ALA A 288 -12.07 -14.05 -9.99
C ALA A 288 -12.75 -15.43 -9.96
N GLU A 289 -13.98 -15.50 -9.44
CA GLU A 289 -14.73 -16.75 -9.33
C GLU A 289 -15.13 -17.34 -10.68
N ILE A 290 -15.44 -16.50 -11.67
CA ILE A 290 -15.76 -16.94 -13.04
C ILE A 290 -14.51 -17.48 -13.77
N ASN A 291 -13.32 -16.96 -13.46
CA ASN A 291 -12.08 -17.24 -14.21
C ASN A 291 -11.07 -18.11 -13.44
N ARG A 292 -11.55 -19.07 -12.63
CA ARG A 292 -10.72 -19.92 -11.75
C ARG A 292 -9.56 -20.67 -12.43
N SER A 293 -9.58 -20.80 -13.75
CA SER A 293 -8.57 -21.51 -14.54
C SER A 293 -7.45 -20.60 -15.10
N ASP A 294 -7.56 -19.27 -15.02
CA ASP A 294 -6.55 -18.34 -15.55
C ASP A 294 -5.78 -17.68 -14.39
N ASP A 295 -4.61 -18.24 -14.06
CA ASP A 295 -3.73 -17.79 -12.98
C ASP A 295 -3.32 -16.30 -13.13
N TYR A 296 -3.21 -15.80 -14.37
CA TYR A 296 -2.89 -14.39 -14.63
C TYR A 296 -4.04 -13.47 -14.24
N LEU A 297 -5.27 -13.81 -14.63
CA LEU A 297 -6.45 -13.01 -14.26
C LEU A 297 -6.69 -13.02 -12.75
N VAL A 298 -6.52 -14.16 -12.10
CA VAL A 298 -6.63 -14.29 -10.64
C VAL A 298 -5.57 -13.44 -9.93
N GLY A 299 -4.31 -13.48 -10.40
CA GLY A 299 -3.24 -12.65 -9.86
C GLY A 299 -3.48 -11.15 -10.03
N GLN A 300 -4.00 -10.73 -11.19
CA GLN A 300 -4.31 -9.34 -11.44
C GLN A 300 -5.47 -8.85 -10.57
N VAL A 301 -6.52 -9.67 -10.39
CA VAL A 301 -7.63 -9.35 -9.48
C VAL A 301 -7.14 -9.23 -8.04
N HIS A 302 -6.26 -10.12 -7.58
CA HIS A 302 -5.70 -10.06 -6.24
C HIS A 302 -4.90 -8.76 -6.02
N SER A 303 -4.10 -8.36 -7.01
CA SER A 303 -3.38 -7.09 -6.99
C SER A 303 -4.33 -5.88 -6.88
N LEU A 304 -5.48 -5.93 -7.56
CA LEU A 304 -6.50 -4.87 -7.44
C LEU A 304 -7.18 -4.86 -6.08
N GLN A 305 -7.44 -6.04 -5.50
CA GLN A 305 -8.01 -6.15 -4.16
C GLN A 305 -7.07 -5.63 -3.08
N GLU A 306 -5.77 -5.85 -3.24
CA GLU A 306 -4.73 -5.30 -2.37
C GLU A 306 -4.74 -3.76 -2.41
N VAL A 307 -4.78 -3.16 -3.60
CA VAL A 307 -4.91 -1.70 -3.74
C VAL A 307 -6.21 -1.18 -3.10
N LEU A 308 -7.32 -1.90 -3.26
CA LEU A 308 -8.62 -1.56 -2.64
C LEU A 308 -8.67 -1.79 -1.12
N SER A 309 -7.66 -2.43 -0.54
CA SER A 309 -7.58 -2.66 0.92
C SER A 309 -6.98 -1.45 1.66
N HIS A 310 -6.22 -0.61 0.97
CA HIS A 310 -5.60 0.58 1.54
C HIS A 310 -6.58 1.78 1.49
N GLN A 311 -7.13 2.17 2.65
CA GLN A 311 -7.95 3.37 2.80
C GLN A 311 -7.21 4.47 3.61
N PRO A 312 -7.31 5.75 3.23
CA PRO A 312 -8.04 6.29 2.08
C PRO A 312 -7.33 6.06 0.75
N LEU A 313 -8.10 5.74 -0.30
CA LEU A 313 -7.57 5.54 -1.65
C LEU A 313 -7.04 6.87 -2.20
N SER A 314 -5.76 6.88 -2.58
CA SER A 314 -5.18 7.99 -3.33
C SER A 314 -5.68 7.95 -4.78
N MET A 315 -5.78 9.10 -5.44
CA MET A 315 -6.17 9.11 -6.85
C MET A 315 -5.13 8.41 -7.77
N GLN A 316 -3.87 8.22 -7.33
CA GLN A 316 -2.91 7.40 -8.11
C GLN A 316 -3.33 5.93 -8.11
N GLN A 317 -3.71 5.42 -6.93
CA GLN A 317 -4.26 4.08 -6.79
C GLN A 317 -5.56 3.91 -7.59
N VAL A 318 -6.41 4.94 -7.67
CA VAL A 318 -7.62 4.92 -8.52
C VAL A 318 -7.28 4.83 -10.02
N TYR A 319 -6.30 5.58 -10.53
CA TYR A 319 -5.87 5.46 -11.93
C TYR A 319 -5.18 4.13 -12.24
N GLN A 320 -4.41 3.60 -11.29
CA GLN A 320 -3.80 2.27 -11.39
C GLN A 320 -4.88 1.18 -11.40
N LEU A 321 -5.92 1.32 -10.56
CA LEU A 321 -7.12 0.48 -10.56
C LEU A 321 -7.82 0.55 -11.92
N GLU A 322 -8.02 1.75 -12.47
CA GLU A 322 -8.69 1.94 -13.76
C GLU A 322 -7.91 1.28 -14.92
N THR A 323 -6.60 1.50 -14.98
CA THR A 323 -5.73 0.93 -16.03
C THR A 323 -5.73 -0.59 -15.96
N SER A 324 -5.55 -1.13 -14.75
CA SER A 324 -5.55 -2.58 -14.53
C SER A 324 -6.92 -3.19 -14.83
N LEU A 325 -8.02 -2.51 -14.49
CA LEU A 325 -9.37 -2.97 -14.80
C LEU A 325 -9.62 -2.97 -16.31
N LYS A 326 -9.15 -1.95 -17.05
CA LYS A 326 -9.20 -1.93 -18.53
C LYS A 326 -8.47 -3.12 -19.12
N GLU A 327 -7.33 -3.50 -18.56
CA GLU A 327 -6.55 -4.65 -19.02
C GLU A 327 -7.31 -5.98 -18.77
N VAL A 328 -7.90 -6.14 -17.59
CA VAL A 328 -8.77 -7.28 -17.26
C VAL A 328 -9.97 -7.35 -18.23
N ILE A 329 -10.64 -6.22 -18.49
CA ILE A 329 -11.77 -6.15 -19.44
C ILE A 329 -11.31 -6.53 -20.86
N ARG A 330 -10.16 -6.04 -21.31
CA ARG A 330 -9.61 -6.37 -22.63
C ARG A 330 -9.30 -7.87 -22.75
N LYS A 331 -8.68 -8.47 -21.72
CA LYS A 331 -8.40 -9.90 -21.69
C LYS A 331 -9.68 -10.74 -21.70
N GLN A 332 -10.67 -10.38 -20.89
CA GLN A 332 -11.98 -11.03 -20.92
C GLN A 332 -12.67 -10.92 -22.28
N GLY A 333 -12.56 -9.76 -22.95
CA GLY A 333 -13.10 -9.56 -24.30
C GLY A 333 -12.46 -10.49 -25.32
N MET A 334 -11.14 -10.68 -25.27
CA MET A 334 -10.43 -11.63 -26.15
C MET A 334 -10.83 -13.08 -25.86
N LEU A 335 -10.87 -13.48 -24.58
CA LEU A 335 -11.30 -14.82 -24.19
C LEU A 335 -12.71 -15.12 -24.66
N LYS A 336 -13.64 -14.18 -24.45
CA LYS A 336 -15.02 -14.32 -24.93
C LYS A 336 -15.08 -14.45 -26.45
N SER A 337 -14.35 -13.62 -27.18
CA SER A 337 -14.29 -13.72 -28.66
C SER A 337 -13.75 -15.07 -29.11
N SER A 338 -12.70 -15.58 -28.47
CA SER A 338 -12.13 -16.90 -28.79
C SER A 338 -13.10 -18.04 -28.48
N LEU A 339 -13.87 -17.93 -27.40
CA LEU A 339 -14.87 -18.92 -27.02
C LEU A 339 -16.08 -18.87 -27.95
N ASP A 340 -16.50 -17.68 -28.38
CA ASP A 340 -17.55 -17.50 -29.38
C ASP A 340 -17.12 -18.08 -30.74
N GLU A 341 -15.86 -17.87 -31.14
CA GLU A 341 -15.29 -18.43 -32.37
C GLU A 341 -15.18 -19.96 -32.31
N ALA A 342 -14.68 -20.51 -31.20
CA ALA A 342 -14.64 -21.95 -30.96
C ALA A 342 -16.04 -22.57 -30.98
N THR A 343 -17.01 -21.93 -30.30
CA THR A 343 -18.42 -22.40 -30.27
C THR A 343 -19.07 -22.33 -31.65
N SER A 344 -18.78 -21.28 -32.43
CA SER A 344 -19.26 -21.15 -33.82
C SER A 344 -18.67 -22.24 -34.71
N SER A 345 -17.37 -22.50 -34.59
CA SER A 345 -16.69 -23.57 -35.31
C SER A 345 -17.29 -24.94 -34.96
N LEU A 346 -17.54 -25.19 -33.68
CA LEU A 346 -18.15 -26.42 -33.17
C LEU A 346 -19.60 -26.58 -33.66
N ARG A 347 -20.38 -25.49 -33.73
CA ARG A 347 -21.72 -25.49 -34.36
C ARG A 347 -21.64 -25.85 -35.83
N THR A 348 -20.71 -25.27 -36.59
CA THR A 348 -20.55 -25.58 -38.02
C THR A 348 -20.14 -27.05 -38.22
N LEU A 349 -19.27 -27.59 -37.37
CA LEU A 349 -18.90 -29.00 -37.39
C LEU A 349 -20.09 -29.92 -37.05
N LEU A 350 -20.87 -29.58 -36.02
CA LEU A 350 -22.08 -30.31 -35.65
C LEU A 350 -23.14 -30.27 -36.75
N ASP A 351 -23.33 -29.13 -37.41
CA ASP A 351 -24.31 -28.98 -38.48
C ASP A 351 -23.94 -29.84 -39.70
N ARG A 352 -22.65 -29.87 -40.05
CA ARG A 352 -22.12 -30.82 -41.06
C ARG A 352 -22.32 -32.28 -40.64
N PHE A 353 -22.06 -32.59 -39.37
CA PHE A 353 -22.21 -33.94 -38.85
C PHE A 353 -23.68 -34.41 -38.86
N ILE A 354 -24.62 -33.56 -38.40
CA ILE A 354 -26.06 -33.83 -38.38
C ILE A 354 -26.59 -33.99 -39.82
N SER A 355 -26.22 -33.08 -40.72
CA SER A 355 -26.61 -33.18 -42.13
C SER A 355 -26.14 -34.51 -42.76
N ARG A 356 -24.96 -34.99 -42.36
CA ARG A 356 -24.41 -36.26 -42.84
C ARG A 356 -25.08 -37.48 -42.21
N LEU A 357 -25.44 -37.41 -40.93
CA LEU A 357 -26.25 -38.43 -40.25
C LEU A 357 -27.64 -38.58 -40.89
N ALA A 358 -28.27 -37.46 -41.25
CA ALA A 358 -29.52 -37.45 -41.99
C ALA A 358 -29.35 -38.14 -43.36
N GLN A 359 -28.32 -37.79 -44.12
CA GLN A 359 -28.02 -38.42 -45.41
C GLN A 359 -27.73 -39.93 -45.28
N MET A 360 -27.05 -40.34 -44.21
CA MET A 360 -26.80 -41.76 -43.93
C MET A 360 -28.09 -42.50 -43.58
N THR A 361 -28.98 -41.88 -42.81
CA THR A 361 -30.30 -42.44 -42.45
C THR A 361 -31.16 -42.61 -43.70
N ASP A 362 -31.25 -41.58 -44.56
CA ASP A 362 -31.99 -41.64 -45.83
C ASP A 362 -31.44 -42.75 -46.75
N SER A 363 -30.12 -42.91 -46.86
CA SER A 363 -29.50 -43.97 -47.66
C SER A 363 -29.78 -45.37 -47.08
N THR A 364 -29.84 -45.49 -45.76
CA THR A 364 -30.16 -46.75 -45.06
C THR A 364 -31.63 -47.11 -45.24
N ASP A 365 -32.53 -46.13 -45.18
CA ASP A 365 -33.96 -46.30 -45.42
C ASP A 365 -34.26 -46.67 -46.88
N ASP A 366 -33.60 -46.03 -47.86
CA ASP A 366 -33.69 -46.41 -49.28
C ASP A 366 -33.22 -47.86 -49.50
N PHE A 367 -32.11 -48.24 -48.87
CA PHE A 367 -31.62 -49.63 -48.90
C PHE A 367 -32.61 -50.60 -48.26
N HIS A 368 -33.20 -50.27 -47.12
CA HIS A 368 -34.20 -51.10 -46.45
C HIS A 368 -35.47 -51.29 -47.32
N ASN A 369 -35.89 -50.23 -48.02
CA ASN A 369 -36.99 -50.27 -48.97
C ASN A 369 -36.67 -51.15 -50.19
N LYS A 370 -35.44 -51.06 -50.73
CA LYS A 370 -34.96 -51.93 -51.82
C LYS A 370 -34.93 -53.40 -51.40
N ILE A 371 -34.39 -53.71 -50.23
CA ILE A 371 -34.40 -55.08 -49.66
C ILE A 371 -35.84 -55.59 -49.52
N SER A 372 -36.75 -54.76 -49.00
CA SER A 372 -38.17 -55.14 -48.83
C SER A 372 -38.83 -55.46 -50.16
N LYS A 373 -38.60 -54.64 -51.20
CA LYS A 373 -39.09 -54.88 -52.57
C LYS A 373 -38.50 -56.16 -53.17
N HIS A 374 -37.20 -56.40 -52.98
CA HIS A 374 -36.56 -57.64 -53.44
C HIS A 374 -37.11 -58.86 -52.70
N SER A 375 -37.34 -58.77 -51.39
CA SER A 375 -37.97 -59.83 -50.59
C SER A 375 -39.41 -60.13 -51.02
N GLU A 376 -40.18 -59.12 -51.40
CA GLU A 376 -41.56 -59.28 -51.89
C GLU A 376 -41.59 -59.92 -53.29
N LYS A 377 -40.69 -59.48 -54.19
CA LYS A 377 -40.48 -60.14 -55.49
C LYS A 377 -40.05 -61.60 -55.33
N LEU A 378 -39.16 -61.89 -54.38
CA LEU A 378 -38.72 -63.25 -54.04
C LEU A 378 -39.88 -64.15 -53.59
N LYS A 379 -40.84 -63.61 -52.81
CA LYS A 379 -42.02 -64.37 -52.36
C LYS A 379 -43.02 -64.67 -53.47
N ASN A 380 -43.15 -63.76 -54.44
CA ASN A 380 -44.15 -63.85 -55.51
C ASN A 380 -43.63 -64.53 -56.79
N THR A 381 -42.31 -64.75 -56.90
CA THR A 381 -41.68 -65.34 -58.08
C THR A 381 -41.70 -66.86 -58.00
N SER A 382 -42.25 -67.52 -59.03
CA SER A 382 -42.25 -68.99 -59.19
C SER A 382 -41.22 -69.48 -60.22
N ASN A 383 -40.49 -68.56 -60.85
CA ASN A 383 -39.54 -68.83 -61.93
C ASN A 383 -38.08 -68.80 -61.42
N VAL A 384 -37.36 -69.89 -61.63
CA VAL A 384 -35.96 -70.06 -61.21
C VAL A 384 -34.99 -69.13 -61.95
N GLU A 385 -35.30 -68.74 -63.20
CA GLU A 385 -34.48 -67.76 -63.93
C GLU A 385 -34.64 -66.33 -63.39
N GLU A 386 -35.84 -65.95 -62.92
CA GLU A 386 -36.09 -64.63 -62.32
C GLU A 386 -35.46 -64.50 -60.92
N LEU A 387 -35.35 -65.61 -60.17
CA LEU A 387 -34.67 -65.64 -58.87
C LEU A 387 -33.19 -65.22 -58.97
N GLY A 388 -32.49 -65.67 -60.02
CA GLY A 388 -31.10 -65.28 -60.27
C GLY A 388 -30.94 -63.77 -60.47
N GLY A 389 -31.87 -63.15 -61.19
CA GLY A 389 -31.91 -61.69 -61.39
C GLY A 389 -32.16 -60.90 -60.11
N ILE A 390 -33.06 -61.38 -59.24
CA ILE A 390 -33.38 -60.72 -57.96
C ILE A 390 -32.19 -60.80 -56.97
N ILE A 391 -31.54 -61.97 -56.88
CA ILE A 391 -30.34 -62.13 -56.04
C ILE A 391 -29.19 -61.26 -56.55
N GLY A 392 -29.00 -61.20 -57.88
CA GLY A 392 -28.00 -60.31 -58.49
C GLY A 392 -28.23 -58.85 -58.13
N ALA A 393 -29.47 -58.35 -58.27
CA ALA A 393 -29.82 -56.98 -57.91
C ALA A 393 -29.65 -56.70 -56.41
N LEU A 394 -29.97 -57.65 -55.53
CA LEU A 394 -29.79 -57.50 -54.08
C LEU A 394 -28.30 -57.45 -53.71
N MET A 395 -27.45 -58.27 -54.34
CA MET A 395 -26.00 -58.20 -54.15
C MET A 395 -25.41 -56.88 -54.66
N GLU A 396 -25.91 -56.37 -55.78
CA GLU A 396 -25.51 -55.06 -56.33
C GLU A 396 -25.89 -53.91 -55.38
N ASP A 397 -27.13 -53.87 -54.91
CA ASP A 397 -27.58 -52.88 -53.91
C ASP A 397 -26.79 -52.98 -52.59
N THR A 398 -26.46 -54.21 -52.16
CA THR A 398 -25.66 -54.42 -50.92
C THR A 398 -24.22 -53.93 -51.09
N SER A 399 -23.63 -54.16 -52.26
CA SER A 399 -22.29 -53.66 -52.61
C SER A 399 -22.24 -52.13 -52.65
N LEU A 400 -23.27 -51.49 -53.22
CA LEU A 400 -23.42 -50.03 -53.23
C LEU A 400 -23.56 -49.45 -51.81
N MET A 401 -24.38 -50.08 -50.95
CA MET A 401 -24.51 -49.66 -49.55
C MET A 401 -23.19 -49.80 -48.77
N GLN A 402 -22.45 -50.88 -49.00
CA GLN A 402 -21.17 -51.10 -48.36
C GLN A 402 -20.13 -50.04 -48.80
N LEU A 403 -20.15 -49.62 -50.07
CA LEU A 403 -19.31 -48.55 -50.59
C LEU A 403 -19.62 -47.21 -49.89
N ASP A 404 -20.90 -46.86 -49.78
CA ASP A 404 -21.34 -45.60 -49.14
C ASP A 404 -21.03 -45.55 -47.64
N LEU A 405 -21.21 -46.67 -46.93
CA LEU A 405 -20.81 -46.79 -45.52
C LEU A 405 -19.30 -46.63 -45.32
N THR A 406 -18.50 -47.23 -46.20
CA THR A 406 -17.04 -47.14 -46.14
C THR A 406 -16.58 -45.71 -46.38
N ARG A 407 -17.15 -45.03 -47.39
CA ARG A 407 -16.88 -43.63 -47.68
C ARG A 407 -17.25 -42.70 -46.52
N SER A 408 -18.43 -42.92 -45.92
CA SER A 408 -18.89 -42.13 -44.77
C SER A 408 -17.98 -42.31 -43.55
N ARG A 409 -17.52 -43.55 -43.30
CA ARG A 409 -16.54 -43.85 -42.25
C ARG A 409 -15.21 -43.14 -42.47
N ASP A 410 -14.68 -43.17 -43.69
CA ASP A 410 -13.39 -42.56 -44.03
C ASP A 410 -13.44 -41.03 -43.87
N GLU A 411 -14.55 -40.41 -44.27
CA GLU A 411 -14.77 -38.97 -44.09
C GLU A 411 -14.91 -38.57 -42.60
N LEU A 412 -15.54 -39.41 -41.77
CA LEU A 412 -15.60 -39.20 -40.31
C LEU A 412 -14.24 -39.30 -39.63
N LEU A 413 -13.41 -40.25 -40.07
CA LEU A 413 -12.04 -40.37 -39.59
C LEU A 413 -11.23 -39.12 -39.95
N SER A 414 -11.37 -38.61 -41.17
CA SER A 414 -10.72 -37.37 -41.59
C SER A 414 -11.19 -36.14 -40.81
N ALA A 415 -12.50 -36.00 -40.55
CA ALA A 415 -13.03 -34.91 -39.75
C ALA A 415 -12.51 -34.95 -38.29
N ARG A 416 -12.42 -36.15 -37.70
CA ARG A 416 -11.84 -36.34 -36.36
C ARG A 416 -10.37 -35.96 -36.33
N GLU A 417 -9.60 -36.34 -37.34
CA GLU A 417 -8.19 -35.95 -37.47
C GLU A 417 -8.02 -34.42 -37.56
N GLN A 418 -8.89 -33.74 -38.31
CA GLN A 418 -8.86 -32.27 -38.40
C GLN A 418 -9.14 -31.59 -37.05
N VAL A 419 -10.07 -32.11 -36.26
CA VAL A 419 -10.37 -31.57 -34.92
C VAL A 419 -9.17 -31.74 -33.99
N VAL A 420 -8.57 -32.93 -33.95
CA VAL A 420 -7.38 -33.20 -33.13
C VAL A 420 -6.20 -32.32 -33.55
N ALA A 421 -5.98 -32.14 -34.86
CA ALA A 421 -4.92 -31.28 -35.38
C ALA A 421 -5.15 -29.80 -35.02
N ALA A 422 -6.39 -29.33 -35.04
CA ALA A 422 -6.73 -27.96 -34.65
C ALA A 422 -6.50 -27.72 -33.15
N GLU A 423 -6.92 -28.65 -32.28
CA GLU A 423 -6.66 -28.59 -30.83
C GLU A 423 -5.15 -28.54 -30.53
N GLN A 424 -4.37 -29.40 -31.19
CA GLN A 424 -2.91 -29.41 -31.05
C GLN A 424 -2.30 -28.07 -31.46
N ARG A 425 -2.78 -27.48 -32.56
CA ARG A 425 -2.26 -26.21 -33.09
C ARG A 425 -2.55 -25.02 -32.19
N ILE A 426 -3.73 -25.00 -31.57
CA ILE A 426 -4.11 -23.96 -30.60
C ILE A 426 -3.16 -24.02 -29.40
N SER A 427 -2.95 -25.22 -28.84
CA SER A 427 -2.04 -25.40 -27.70
C SER A 427 -0.59 -25.01 -28.03
N GLU A 428 -0.10 -25.33 -29.24
CA GLU A 428 1.24 -24.89 -29.69
C GLU A 428 1.35 -23.36 -29.77
N LEU A 429 0.34 -22.67 -30.29
CA LEU A 429 0.33 -21.23 -30.43
C LEU A 429 0.26 -20.53 -29.07
N GLU A 430 -0.54 -21.04 -28.13
CA GLU A 430 -0.61 -20.54 -26.76
C GLU A 430 0.75 -20.64 -26.07
N ASN A 431 1.39 -21.81 -26.13
CA ASN A 431 2.73 -22.03 -25.58
C ASN A 431 3.79 -21.15 -26.25
N ALA A 432 3.72 -20.98 -27.57
CA ALA A 432 4.66 -20.13 -28.31
C ALA A 432 4.50 -18.65 -27.97
N LEU A 433 3.26 -18.19 -27.78
CA LEU A 433 2.95 -16.82 -27.39
C LEU A 433 3.42 -16.54 -25.96
N GLU A 434 3.20 -17.48 -25.03
CA GLU A 434 3.68 -17.38 -23.66
C GLU A 434 5.21 -17.38 -23.60
N ALA A 435 5.86 -18.26 -24.37
CA ALA A 435 7.32 -18.30 -24.49
C ALA A 435 7.91 -17.07 -25.19
N ALA A 436 7.21 -16.47 -26.16
CA ALA A 436 7.63 -15.25 -26.84
C ALA A 436 7.48 -14.03 -25.92
N SER A 437 6.35 -13.93 -25.20
CA SER A 437 6.10 -12.91 -24.18
C SER A 437 7.14 -12.98 -23.06
N ALA A 438 7.48 -14.19 -22.60
CA ALA A 438 8.51 -14.44 -21.59
C ALA A 438 9.95 -14.10 -22.05
N LYS A 439 10.17 -13.88 -23.35
CA LYS A 439 11.48 -13.53 -23.94
C LYS A 439 11.64 -12.03 -24.19
N VAL A 440 10.58 -11.22 -24.11
CA VAL A 440 10.70 -9.77 -24.26
C VAL A 440 11.30 -9.19 -22.98
N LYS A 441 12.55 -8.73 -23.06
CA LYS A 441 13.28 -8.12 -21.93
C LYS A 441 13.14 -6.60 -21.88
N GLU A 442 12.46 -6.03 -22.86
CA GLU A 442 12.27 -4.59 -23.00
C GLU A 442 10.81 -4.21 -22.70
N ASP A 443 10.63 -3.00 -22.21
CA ASP A 443 9.34 -2.35 -22.05
C ASP A 443 8.86 -1.85 -23.42
N GLN A 444 7.65 -2.26 -23.84
CA GLN A 444 7.14 -1.97 -25.18
C GLN A 444 6.89 -0.47 -25.41
N LEU A 445 6.68 0.31 -24.35
CA LEU A 445 6.41 1.74 -24.46
C LEU A 445 7.69 2.55 -24.65
N THR A 446 8.69 2.29 -23.82
CA THR A 446 9.90 3.12 -23.70
C THR A 446 11.15 2.50 -24.34
N GLY A 447 11.12 1.21 -24.62
CA GLY A 447 12.29 0.45 -25.08
C GLY A 447 13.41 0.34 -24.04
N ALA A 448 13.21 0.77 -22.80
CA ALA A 448 14.10 0.44 -21.68
C ALA A 448 13.97 -1.05 -21.33
N TYR A 449 14.89 -1.62 -20.55
CA TYR A 449 14.65 -2.97 -20.04
C TYR A 449 13.41 -2.99 -19.14
N ASN A 450 12.64 -4.07 -19.15
CA ASN A 450 11.58 -4.26 -18.17
C ASN A 450 12.15 -4.88 -16.88
N ARG A 451 11.32 -5.06 -15.85
CA ARG A 451 11.74 -5.63 -14.55
C ARG A 451 12.48 -6.96 -14.66
N ARG A 452 12.15 -7.79 -15.65
CA ARG A 452 12.81 -9.08 -15.90
C ARG A 452 14.16 -8.90 -16.60
N GLY A 453 14.24 -8.00 -17.57
CA GLY A 453 15.51 -7.58 -18.17
C GLY A 453 16.47 -7.01 -17.14
N LEU A 454 15.97 -6.16 -16.23
CA LEU A 454 16.73 -5.60 -15.11
C LEU A 454 17.35 -6.71 -14.26
N ALA A 455 16.54 -7.65 -13.75
CA ALA A 455 17.01 -8.71 -12.86
C ALA A 455 18.16 -9.53 -13.48
N GLU A 456 18.06 -9.90 -14.76
CA GLU A 456 19.15 -10.62 -15.43
C GLU A 456 20.44 -9.81 -15.51
N HIS A 457 20.33 -8.53 -15.87
CA HIS A 457 21.48 -7.65 -15.99
C HIS A 457 22.10 -7.35 -14.62
N PHE A 458 21.28 -7.15 -13.60
CA PHE A 458 21.71 -6.95 -12.22
C PHE A 458 22.57 -8.12 -11.74
N GLN A 459 22.08 -9.35 -11.88
CA GLN A 459 22.79 -10.55 -11.45
C GLN A 459 24.14 -10.72 -12.18
N ARG A 460 24.19 -10.38 -13.48
CA ARG A 460 25.44 -10.38 -14.25
C ARG A 460 26.45 -9.37 -13.72
N GLU A 461 26.01 -8.14 -13.44
CA GLU A 461 26.90 -7.08 -12.96
C GLU A 461 27.33 -7.29 -11.50
N ILE A 462 26.48 -7.84 -10.61
CA ILE A 462 26.89 -8.31 -9.28
C ILE A 462 27.99 -9.35 -9.41
N SER A 463 27.75 -10.41 -10.20
CA SER A 463 28.74 -11.49 -10.40
C SER A 463 30.06 -10.98 -10.96
N ARG A 464 30.02 -9.90 -11.75
CA ARG A 464 31.22 -9.22 -12.27
C ARG A 464 31.91 -8.43 -11.18
N ALA A 465 31.19 -7.53 -10.50
CA ALA A 465 31.69 -6.69 -9.41
C ALA A 465 32.34 -7.52 -8.29
N GLU A 466 31.74 -8.66 -7.92
CA GLU A 466 32.31 -9.61 -6.96
C GLU A 466 33.69 -10.14 -7.37
N ARG A 467 33.85 -10.48 -8.65
CA ARG A 467 35.08 -11.08 -9.17
C ARG A 467 36.19 -10.06 -9.36
N THR A 468 35.84 -8.86 -9.78
CA THR A 468 36.80 -7.77 -10.09
C THR A 468 37.01 -6.83 -8.93
N ASN A 469 36.25 -6.97 -7.84
CA ASN A 469 36.19 -6.04 -6.72
C ASN A 469 36.00 -4.58 -7.20
N SER A 470 35.06 -4.41 -8.14
CA SER A 470 34.73 -3.12 -8.73
C SER A 470 33.42 -2.56 -8.19
N ASP A 471 33.25 -1.24 -8.31
CA ASP A 471 32.08 -0.54 -7.78
C ASP A 471 30.87 -0.74 -8.68
N LEU A 472 29.71 -1.00 -8.08
CA LEU A 472 28.42 -1.04 -8.77
C LEU A 472 27.48 -0.06 -8.06
N SER A 473 27.00 0.95 -8.78
CA SER A 473 26.04 1.91 -8.24
C SER A 473 24.69 1.75 -8.91
N VAL A 474 23.63 1.92 -8.13
CA VAL A 474 22.23 1.78 -8.53
C VAL A 474 21.54 3.09 -8.26
N ALA A 475 20.80 3.61 -9.24
CA ALA A 475 19.93 4.76 -9.01
C ALA A 475 18.48 4.40 -9.31
N LEU A 476 17.59 4.72 -8.38
CA LEU A 476 16.15 4.68 -8.58
C LEU A 476 15.67 6.10 -8.90
N ILE A 477 14.98 6.25 -10.02
CA ILE A 477 14.46 7.51 -10.56
C ILE A 477 12.93 7.45 -10.56
N ASP A 478 12.30 8.54 -10.15
CA ASP A 478 10.86 8.74 -10.27
C ASP A 478 10.55 10.11 -10.84
N VAL A 479 9.65 10.15 -11.83
CA VAL A 479 9.27 11.38 -12.53
C VAL A 479 8.39 12.26 -11.62
N ASP A 480 8.86 13.47 -11.35
CA ASP A 480 8.16 14.37 -10.46
C ASP A 480 6.84 14.84 -11.05
N ASN A 481 5.78 14.78 -10.26
CA ASN A 481 4.45 15.27 -10.65
C ASN A 481 3.91 14.61 -11.94
N PHE A 482 4.36 13.40 -12.30
CA PHE A 482 3.92 12.70 -13.50
C PHE A 482 2.40 12.55 -13.59
N LYS A 483 1.75 12.32 -12.45
CA LYS A 483 0.29 12.34 -12.36
C LYS A 483 -0.31 13.70 -12.76
N GLN A 484 0.24 14.83 -12.29
CA GLN A 484 -0.27 16.16 -12.65
C GLN A 484 -0.09 16.44 -14.15
N LEU A 485 0.99 15.93 -14.74
CA LEU A 485 1.21 15.97 -16.18
C LEU A 485 0.10 15.21 -16.92
N ASN A 486 -0.20 13.97 -16.49
CA ASN A 486 -1.28 13.16 -17.06
C ASN A 486 -2.66 13.80 -16.88
N ASP A 487 -2.96 14.30 -15.69
CA ASP A 487 -4.24 14.93 -15.37
C ASP A 487 -4.47 16.19 -16.23
N ARG A 488 -3.40 16.93 -16.56
CA ARG A 488 -3.48 18.17 -17.33
C ARG A 488 -3.47 17.94 -18.85
N TYR A 489 -2.68 16.99 -19.34
CA TYR A 489 -2.40 16.83 -20.77
C TYR A 489 -2.82 15.47 -21.35
N GLY A 490 -3.38 14.58 -20.53
CA GLY A 490 -3.83 13.24 -20.90
C GLY A 490 -2.71 12.20 -20.90
N HIS A 491 -3.10 10.92 -20.81
CA HIS A 491 -2.17 9.79 -20.70
C HIS A 491 -1.21 9.64 -21.90
N LEU A 492 -1.66 9.97 -23.12
CA LEU A 492 -0.79 9.94 -24.30
C LEU A 492 0.41 10.89 -24.15
N THR A 493 0.20 12.06 -23.54
CA THR A 493 1.26 13.02 -23.27
C THR A 493 2.22 12.51 -22.19
N GLY A 494 1.71 11.82 -21.17
CA GLY A 494 2.56 11.16 -20.19
C GLY A 494 3.40 10.04 -20.79
N ASP A 495 2.81 9.21 -21.66
CA ASP A 495 3.52 8.18 -22.40
C ASP A 495 4.68 8.75 -23.21
N ASP A 496 4.44 9.88 -23.89
CA ASP A 496 5.48 10.58 -24.65
C ASP A 496 6.54 11.22 -23.73
N ALA A 497 6.16 11.68 -22.54
CA ALA A 497 7.11 12.16 -21.53
C ALA A 497 8.00 11.04 -20.98
N LEU A 498 7.48 9.83 -20.80
CA LEU A 498 8.27 8.66 -20.38
C LEU A 498 9.25 8.23 -21.49
N LYS A 499 8.80 8.20 -22.75
CA LYS A 499 9.69 7.94 -23.89
C LYS A 499 10.81 8.97 -23.96
N TYR A 500 10.45 10.25 -23.83
CA TYR A 500 11.41 11.35 -23.85
C TYR A 500 12.42 11.24 -22.70
N LEU A 501 11.99 10.90 -21.47
CA LEU A 501 12.89 10.65 -20.37
C LEU A 501 13.90 9.53 -20.71
N VAL A 502 13.41 8.38 -21.18
CA VAL A 502 14.28 7.24 -21.51
C VAL A 502 15.23 7.58 -22.65
N ASP A 503 14.79 8.34 -23.64
CA ASP A 503 15.66 8.83 -24.71
C ASP A 503 16.77 9.72 -24.14
N VAL A 504 16.44 10.70 -23.30
CA VAL A 504 17.44 11.56 -22.64
C VAL A 504 18.43 10.73 -21.83
N ILE A 505 17.95 9.73 -21.09
CA ILE A 505 18.79 8.81 -20.33
C ILE A 505 19.74 8.06 -21.26
N LYS A 506 19.22 7.36 -22.28
CA LYS A 506 20.04 6.55 -23.20
C LYS A 506 21.10 7.35 -23.95
N HIS A 507 20.82 8.61 -24.30
CA HIS A 507 21.77 9.47 -25.00
C HIS A 507 22.91 9.99 -24.09
N ASN A 508 22.72 9.97 -22.77
CA ASN A 508 23.66 10.56 -21.80
C ASN A 508 24.35 9.52 -20.90
N LEU A 509 23.96 8.26 -21.02
CA LEU A 509 24.57 7.11 -20.37
C LEU A 509 25.68 6.50 -21.24
N ARG A 510 26.59 5.77 -20.60
CA ARG A 510 27.59 4.95 -21.28
C ARG A 510 26.91 3.69 -21.83
N PRO A 511 27.47 3.05 -22.88
CA PRO A 511 26.95 1.77 -23.36
C PRO A 511 26.93 0.64 -22.32
N ALA A 512 27.73 0.76 -21.25
CA ALA A 512 27.78 -0.20 -20.15
C ALA A 512 26.68 0.05 -19.09
N ASP A 513 26.10 1.25 -19.04
CA ASP A 513 25.05 1.58 -18.09
C ASP A 513 23.71 1.07 -18.62
N ILE A 514 22.84 0.68 -17.69
CA ILE A 514 21.59 -0.02 -18.01
C ILE A 514 20.43 0.77 -17.44
N VAL A 515 19.44 1.08 -18.28
CA VAL A 515 18.18 1.68 -17.85
C VAL A 515 17.05 0.66 -17.96
N ALA A 516 16.29 0.51 -16.89
CA ALA A 516 15.11 -0.33 -16.85
C ALA A 516 13.91 0.41 -16.28
N ARG A 517 12.72 0.15 -16.81
CA ARG A 517 11.45 0.58 -16.24
C ARG A 517 11.03 -0.42 -15.16
N PHE A 518 11.01 0.07 -13.91
CA PHE A 518 10.71 -0.74 -12.73
C PHE A 518 9.22 -0.67 -12.37
N GLY A 519 8.61 0.50 -12.57
CA GLY A 519 7.20 0.78 -12.31
C GLY A 519 6.56 1.64 -13.41
N GLY A 520 5.40 2.22 -13.11
CA GLY A 520 4.67 3.07 -14.07
C GLY A 520 5.45 4.33 -14.48
N GLU A 521 6.02 5.03 -13.49
CA GLU A 521 6.80 6.27 -13.64
C GLU A 521 8.22 6.16 -13.05
N GLU A 522 8.63 4.93 -12.71
CA GLU A 522 9.86 4.63 -11.99
C GLU A 522 10.87 3.88 -12.88
N PHE A 523 12.13 4.28 -12.81
CA PHE A 523 13.23 3.72 -13.58
C PHE A 523 14.41 3.38 -12.69
N VAL A 524 15.04 2.24 -12.96
CA VAL A 524 16.30 1.83 -12.32
C VAL A 524 17.44 1.99 -13.31
N LEU A 525 18.51 2.60 -12.84
CA LEU A 525 19.80 2.68 -13.51
C LEU A 525 20.79 1.76 -12.81
N LEU A 526 21.46 0.89 -13.57
CA LEU A 526 22.64 0.18 -13.13
C LEU A 526 23.87 0.82 -13.79
N MET A 527 24.84 1.22 -12.98
CA MET A 527 26.08 1.87 -13.41
C MET A 527 27.26 1.01 -12.94
N PRO A 528 27.74 0.06 -13.78
CA PRO A 528 28.88 -0.78 -13.48
C PRO A 528 30.18 0.01 -13.44
N ASP A 529 31.15 -0.48 -12.68
CA ASP A 529 32.47 0.13 -12.48
C ASP A 529 32.40 1.62 -12.11
N THR A 530 31.34 2.03 -11.38
CA THR A 530 31.04 3.43 -11.08
C THR A 530 30.91 3.65 -9.57
N PRO A 531 31.78 4.43 -8.93
CA PRO A 531 31.66 4.80 -7.53
C PRO A 531 30.46 5.73 -7.29
N VAL A 532 29.97 5.77 -6.05
CA VAL A 532 28.75 6.51 -5.69
C VAL A 532 28.81 8.00 -6.06
N ASP A 533 29.97 8.65 -5.89
CA ASP A 533 30.14 10.07 -6.19
C ASP A 533 29.98 10.35 -7.71
N GLU A 534 30.54 9.48 -8.55
CA GLU A 534 30.42 9.59 -10.01
C GLU A 534 29.00 9.24 -10.50
N ALA A 535 28.33 8.31 -9.80
CA ALA A 535 26.92 8.00 -10.03
C ALA A 535 26.04 9.22 -9.73
N ILE A 536 26.29 9.93 -8.62
CA ILE A 536 25.61 11.19 -8.28
C ILE A 536 25.80 12.22 -9.39
N ASP A 537 27.04 12.44 -9.83
CA ASP A 537 27.35 13.40 -10.90
C ASP A 537 26.65 13.05 -12.22
N THR A 538 26.57 11.75 -12.54
CA THR A 538 25.90 11.25 -13.74
C THR A 538 24.39 11.48 -13.70
N VAL A 539 23.74 11.14 -12.59
CA VAL A 539 22.28 11.35 -12.46
C VAL A 539 21.94 12.84 -12.37
N GLN A 540 22.77 13.67 -11.73
CA GLN A 540 22.61 15.13 -11.73
C GLN A 540 22.83 15.74 -13.12
N ARG A 541 23.70 15.15 -13.96
CA ARG A 541 23.82 15.52 -15.37
C ARG A 541 22.54 15.18 -16.14
N LEU A 542 21.98 13.99 -15.96
CA LEU A 542 20.71 13.59 -16.57
C LEU A 542 19.57 14.56 -16.21
N GLN A 543 19.49 14.96 -14.95
CA GLN A 543 18.50 15.94 -14.48
C GLN A 543 18.65 17.31 -15.19
N ARG A 544 19.88 17.79 -15.36
CA ARG A 544 20.17 19.05 -16.07
C ARG A 544 19.84 18.95 -17.55
N GLU A 545 20.14 17.84 -18.20
CA GLU A 545 19.80 17.65 -19.62
C GLU A 545 18.31 17.55 -19.84
N LEU A 546 17.58 16.84 -18.97
CA LEU A 546 16.12 16.74 -19.07
C LEU A 546 15.44 18.10 -18.95
N THR A 547 15.98 19.00 -18.12
CA THR A 547 15.44 20.34 -17.90
C THR A 547 15.88 21.39 -18.92
N ARG A 548 16.90 21.10 -19.76
CA ARG A 548 17.39 22.00 -20.81
C ARG A 548 16.48 22.06 -22.02
N THR A 549 15.83 20.95 -22.34
CA THR A 549 14.95 20.84 -23.51
C THR A 549 13.51 20.81 -23.06
N PHE A 550 12.72 21.78 -23.55
CA PHE A 550 11.29 21.82 -23.28
C PHE A 550 10.59 20.67 -23.98
N PHE A 551 9.84 19.88 -23.22
CA PHE A 551 8.94 18.88 -23.75
C PHE A 551 7.72 19.61 -24.32
N LEU A 552 7.44 19.42 -25.62
CA LEU A 552 6.33 20.11 -26.29
C LEU A 552 5.07 19.24 -26.20
N ALA A 553 4.06 19.67 -25.45
CA ALA A 553 2.76 19.01 -25.42
C ALA A 553 1.66 20.01 -25.79
N ASN A 554 0.85 19.71 -26.81
CA ASN A 554 -0.24 20.58 -27.26
C ASN A 554 0.17 22.06 -27.47
N ASN A 555 1.36 22.29 -28.03
CA ASN A 555 1.98 23.62 -28.23
C ASN A 555 2.47 24.35 -26.96
N ASP A 556 2.37 23.75 -25.77
CA ASP A 556 2.93 24.24 -24.52
C ASP A 556 4.36 23.71 -24.29
N ARG A 557 5.21 24.53 -23.67
CA ARG A 557 6.57 24.16 -23.26
C ARG A 557 6.56 23.68 -21.81
N LEU A 558 6.73 22.38 -21.61
CA LEU A 558 6.76 21.74 -20.30
C LEU A 558 8.19 21.40 -19.88
N VAL A 559 8.47 21.59 -18.60
CA VAL A 559 9.72 21.15 -17.98
C VAL A 559 9.39 19.90 -17.17
N ILE A 560 10.00 18.78 -17.55
CA ILE A 560 9.90 17.51 -16.83
C ILE A 560 11.08 17.43 -15.87
N THR A 561 10.82 17.10 -14.62
CA THR A 561 11.86 16.85 -13.61
C THR A 561 11.69 15.45 -13.01
N PHE A 562 12.74 14.94 -12.36
CA PHE A 562 12.67 13.70 -11.61
C PHE A 562 13.43 13.83 -10.29
N SER A 563 13.02 13.03 -9.33
CA SER A 563 13.75 12.79 -8.08
C SER A 563 14.45 11.44 -8.17
N ALA A 564 15.65 11.35 -7.61
CA ALA A 564 16.43 10.12 -7.65
C ALA A 564 17.10 9.79 -6.32
N GLY A 565 17.14 8.51 -6.00
CA GLY A 565 17.91 7.94 -4.90
C GLY A 565 19.03 7.06 -5.43
N ILE A 566 20.22 7.16 -4.87
CA ILE A 566 21.41 6.42 -5.31
C ILE A 566 21.94 5.58 -4.16
N ALA A 567 22.29 4.33 -4.46
CA ALA A 567 22.92 3.42 -3.53
C ALA A 567 24.06 2.66 -4.23
N LYS A 568 25.19 2.53 -3.54
CA LYS A 568 26.30 1.66 -3.95
C LYS A 568 26.05 0.25 -3.44
N TRP A 569 26.09 -0.73 -4.33
CA TRP A 569 26.02 -2.14 -3.96
C TRP A 569 27.25 -2.56 -3.12
N HIS A 570 27.03 -3.38 -2.11
CA HIS A 570 28.05 -3.92 -1.22
C HIS A 570 28.25 -5.41 -1.39
N LEU A 571 29.48 -5.89 -1.16
CA LEU A 571 29.81 -7.31 -1.29
C LEU A 571 28.90 -8.19 -0.42
N GLY A 572 28.22 -9.16 -1.04
CA GLY A 572 27.27 -10.06 -0.37
C GLY A 572 25.85 -9.53 -0.23
N GLU A 573 25.57 -8.31 -0.69
CA GLU A 573 24.23 -7.71 -0.71
C GLU A 573 23.39 -8.27 -1.87
N GLN A 574 22.10 -8.50 -1.64
CA GLN A 574 21.18 -8.90 -2.71
C GLN A 574 20.71 -7.70 -3.54
N ASP A 575 20.24 -7.95 -4.76
CA ASP A 575 19.69 -6.91 -5.65
C ASP A 575 18.52 -6.12 -5.03
N ILE A 576 17.64 -6.81 -4.30
CA ILE A 576 16.51 -6.19 -3.59
C ILE A 576 16.97 -5.22 -2.50
N GLU A 577 18.02 -5.57 -1.74
CA GLU A 577 18.49 -4.78 -0.60
C GLU A 577 19.07 -3.44 -1.04
N VAL A 578 19.87 -3.43 -2.11
CA VAL A 578 20.43 -2.18 -2.67
C VAL A 578 19.35 -1.32 -3.33
N ILE A 579 18.34 -1.92 -3.98
CA ILE A 579 17.19 -1.18 -4.52
C ILE A 579 16.39 -0.53 -3.39
N GLU A 580 16.17 -1.22 -2.27
CA GLU A 580 15.45 -0.67 -1.12
C GLU A 580 16.19 0.54 -0.51
N ARG A 581 17.52 0.50 -0.43
CA ARG A 581 18.31 1.67 0.00
C ARG A 581 18.21 2.83 -0.99
N ALA A 582 18.23 2.55 -2.29
CA ALA A 582 18.02 3.57 -3.31
C ALA A 582 16.61 4.18 -3.20
N ASP A 583 15.58 3.36 -2.93
CA ASP A 583 14.20 3.83 -2.72
C ASP A 583 14.08 4.75 -1.51
N GLN A 584 14.67 4.37 -0.37
CA GLN A 584 14.71 5.23 0.82
C GLN A 584 15.37 6.58 0.52
N ALA A 585 16.48 6.60 -0.22
CA ALA A 585 17.13 7.83 -0.64
C ALA A 585 16.26 8.66 -1.61
N MET A 586 15.56 8.01 -2.54
CA MET A 586 14.63 8.67 -3.48
C MET A 586 13.44 9.27 -2.76
N TYR A 587 12.89 8.57 -1.76
CA TYR A 587 11.83 9.10 -0.91
C TYR A 587 12.27 10.38 -0.20
N GLN A 588 13.50 10.40 0.32
CA GLN A 588 14.10 11.60 0.92
C GLN A 588 14.25 12.74 -0.11
N ALA A 589 14.59 12.40 -1.35
CA ALA A 589 14.63 13.35 -2.46
C ALA A 589 13.24 14.00 -2.70
N LYS A 590 12.17 13.20 -2.68
CA LYS A 590 10.80 13.69 -2.86
C LYS A 590 10.35 14.60 -1.72
N ILE A 591 10.52 14.20 -0.46
CA ILE A 591 10.02 14.97 0.69
C ILE A 591 10.77 16.28 0.91
N SER A 592 12.03 16.34 0.52
CA SER A 592 12.84 17.56 0.73
C SER A 592 12.59 18.64 -0.33
N GLY A 593 11.71 18.36 -1.31
CA GLY A 593 11.20 19.35 -2.28
C GLY A 593 11.34 18.95 -3.75
N LYS A 594 11.49 17.64 -4.06
CA LYS A 594 11.58 17.08 -5.42
C LYS A 594 12.76 17.61 -6.24
N ASN A 595 12.86 17.21 -7.51
CA ASN A 595 13.89 17.59 -8.47
C ASN A 595 15.30 17.57 -7.86
N ARG A 596 15.68 16.44 -7.25
CA ARG A 596 16.99 16.28 -6.60
C ARG A 596 17.46 14.84 -6.58
N VAL A 597 18.74 14.70 -6.31
CA VAL A 597 19.43 13.43 -6.18
C VAL A 597 19.95 13.30 -4.75
N VAL A 598 19.64 12.19 -4.09
CA VAL A 598 20.09 11.87 -2.73
C VAL A 598 20.80 10.51 -2.75
N SER A 599 21.90 10.36 -2.01
CA SER A 599 22.59 9.07 -1.85
C SER A 599 22.33 8.47 -0.47
N ALA A 600 22.16 7.15 -0.42
CA ALA A 600 22.01 6.38 0.82
C ALA A 600 23.30 6.39 1.67
N GLU A 601 24.46 6.54 1.04
CA GLU A 601 25.78 6.55 1.69
C GLU A 601 26.04 7.87 2.42
N ALA A 602 25.51 8.99 1.90
CA ALA A 602 25.60 10.30 2.55
C ALA A 602 24.87 10.35 3.91
N GLN A 603 23.94 9.42 4.16
CA GLN A 603 23.20 9.31 5.43
C GLN A 603 23.97 8.56 6.52
N ARG A 604 25.06 7.85 6.20
CA ARG A 604 25.91 7.17 7.19
C ARG A 604 26.99 8.07 7.80
N MET A 605 27.17 9.30 7.31
CA MET A 605 28.16 10.27 7.82
C MET A 605 27.58 11.35 8.75
N ILE A 606 26.31 11.24 9.13
CA ILE A 606 25.64 12.06 10.16
C ILE A 606 25.27 11.12 11.30
#